data_AF-A0A940SMN4-F1
#
_entry.id   AF-A0A940SMN4-F1
#
_cell.length_a   1.000
_cell.length_b   1.000
_cell.length_c   1.000
_cell.angle_alpha   90.00
_cell.angle_beta   90.00
_cell.angle_gamma   90.00
#
_symmetry.space_group_name_H-M   'P 1'
#
loop_
_entity.id
_entity.type
_entity.pdbx_description
1 polymer ?
#
loop_
_entity_poly.entity_id
_entity_poly.type
_entity_poly.pdbx_seq_one_letter_code
_entity_poly.pdbx_strand_id
1 'polypeptide(L)'
;MEHRSQLIVVDASVLPDVIGKVLEVKKLLAFREEKSSAAACKRVGISRSAYYKYKDCVFSYEDKLTQRIINLHIILRDEAGVLSNVLSALYALDANILTVNQNIPIDGVAGVTFSIRLGAEVQSPHSIEDKLQTVDGVVSVKILSGE
;
A
#
# COMPACT_ATOMS: atom_id res chain seq x y z
N MET A 1 -28.79 -25.01 -2.66
CA MET A 1 -28.81 -23.78 -3.48
C MET A 1 -27.50 -23.06 -3.23
N GLU A 2 -26.63 -22.96 -4.23
CA GLU A 2 -25.47 -22.07 -4.14
C GLU A 2 -26.01 -20.64 -4.02
N HIS A 3 -25.84 -20.03 -2.85
CA HIS A 3 -26.06 -18.60 -2.72
C HIS A 3 -24.99 -17.91 -3.57
N ARG A 4 -25.39 -17.41 -4.74
CA ARG A 4 -24.52 -16.58 -5.57
C ARG A 4 -24.33 -15.24 -4.85
N SER A 5 -23.30 -15.16 -4.01
CA SER A 5 -22.95 -13.95 -3.26
C SER A 5 -22.61 -12.84 -4.24
N GLN A 6 -23.48 -11.84 -4.36
CA GLN A 6 -23.25 -10.65 -5.17
C GLN A 6 -22.76 -9.52 -4.26
N LEU A 7 -21.61 -8.94 -4.58
CA LEU A 7 -21.09 -7.73 -3.93
C LEU A 7 -21.58 -6.50 -4.70
N ILE A 8 -21.97 -5.46 -3.96
CA ILE A 8 -22.38 -4.17 -4.51
C ILE A 8 -21.63 -3.05 -3.79
N VAL A 9 -21.33 -1.96 -4.50
CA VAL A 9 -20.74 -0.75 -3.93
C VAL A 9 -21.87 0.20 -3.56
N VAL A 10 -21.82 0.75 -2.35
CA VAL A 10 -22.85 1.64 -1.80
C VAL A 10 -22.16 2.84 -1.16
N ASP A 11 -22.75 4.03 -1.30
CA ASP A 11 -22.27 5.24 -0.65
C ASP A 11 -22.28 5.08 0.88
N ALA A 12 -21.19 5.47 1.55
CA ALA A 12 -21.07 5.29 2.99
C ALA A 12 -22.12 6.08 3.79
N SER A 13 -22.64 7.19 3.25
CA SER A 13 -23.64 8.04 3.90
C SER A 13 -25.00 7.38 4.09
N VAL A 14 -25.34 6.37 3.29
CA VAL A 14 -26.61 5.64 3.41
C VAL A 14 -26.48 4.36 4.23
N LEU A 15 -25.26 3.98 4.63
CA LEU A 15 -25.01 2.78 5.41
C LEU A 15 -25.26 3.04 6.90
N PRO A 16 -25.80 2.07 7.64
CA PRO A 16 -25.86 2.18 9.09
C PRO A 16 -24.44 2.21 9.70
N ASP A 17 -24.26 2.99 10.77
CA ASP A 17 -22.98 3.18 11.47
C ASP A 17 -22.24 1.87 11.82
N VAL A 18 -22.99 0.79 12.04
CA VAL A 18 -22.46 -0.54 12.35
C VAL A 18 -21.46 -1.01 11.28
N ILE A 19 -21.68 -0.67 10.00
CA ILE A 19 -20.81 -1.10 8.90
C ILE A 19 -19.46 -0.38 8.96
N GLY A 20 -19.47 0.93 9.20
CA GLY A 20 -18.25 1.72 9.41
C GLY A 20 -17.46 1.23 10.63
N LYS A 21 -18.16 0.96 11.73
CA LYS A 21 -17.54 0.42 12.95
C LYS A 21 -16.90 -0.96 12.75
N VAL A 22 -17.47 -1.82 11.91
CA VAL A 22 -16.86 -3.11 11.56
C VAL A 22 -15.52 -2.89 10.85
N LEU A 23 -15.44 -1.93 9.92
CA LEU A 23 -14.19 -1.58 9.23
C LEU A 23 -13.13 -1.05 10.21
N GLU A 24 -13.53 -0.20 11.15
CA GLU A 24 -12.63 0.34 12.17
C GLU A 24 -12.07 -0.75 13.09
N VAL A 25 -12.93 -1.68 13.55
CA VAL A 25 -12.47 -2.86 14.32
C VAL A 25 -11.47 -3.68 13.51
N LYS A 26 -11.73 -3.94 12.23
CA LYS A 26 -10.78 -4.67 11.35
C LYS A 26 -9.45 -3.93 11.24
N LYS A 27 -9.46 -2.61 11.13
CA LYS A 27 -8.26 -1.77 11.07
C LYS A 27 -7.42 -1.84 12.35
N LEU A 28 -8.06 -1.69 13.52
CA LEU A 28 -7.37 -1.82 14.82
C LEU A 28 -6.71 -3.20 15.00
N LEU A 29 -7.40 -4.25 14.56
CA LEU A 29 -6.87 -5.62 14.62
C LEU A 29 -5.71 -5.82 13.64
N ALA A 30 -5.78 -5.28 12.42
CA ALA A 30 -4.71 -5.35 11.44
C ALA A 30 -3.44 -4.65 11.92
N PHE A 31 -3.58 -3.50 12.59
CA PHE A 31 -2.47 -2.76 13.19
C PHE A 31 -2.01 -3.32 14.54
N ARG A 32 -2.64 -4.38 15.03
CA ARG A 32 -2.38 -4.97 16.37
C ARG A 32 -2.44 -3.93 17.50
N GLU A 33 -3.25 -2.89 17.34
CA GLU A 33 -3.47 -1.88 18.38
C GLU A 33 -4.29 -2.44 19.56
N GLU A 34 -5.01 -3.54 19.34
CA GLU A 34 -5.83 -4.20 20.34
C GLU A 34 -5.52 -5.68 20.43
N LYS A 35 -5.54 -6.22 21.66
CA LYS A 35 -5.15 -7.61 21.95
C LYS A 35 -6.16 -8.65 21.46
N SER A 36 -7.41 -8.25 21.18
CA SER A 36 -8.48 -9.16 20.76
C SER A 36 -9.60 -8.41 20.05
N SER A 37 -10.41 -9.14 19.29
CA SER A 37 -11.64 -8.63 18.69
C SER A 37 -12.59 -8.03 19.73
N ALA A 38 -12.66 -8.62 20.93
CA ALA A 38 -13.51 -8.13 22.02
C ALA A 38 -13.07 -6.75 22.52
N ALA A 39 -11.75 -6.53 22.68
CA ALA A 39 -11.19 -5.25 23.10
C ALA A 39 -11.41 -4.16 22.03
N ALA A 40 -11.14 -4.51 20.76
CA ALA A 40 -11.39 -3.61 19.64
C ALA A 40 -12.88 -3.24 19.50
N CYS A 41 -13.80 -4.20 19.62
CA CYS A 41 -15.24 -3.93 19.62
C CYS A 41 -15.65 -2.97 20.75
N LYS A 42 -15.06 -3.13 21.95
CA LYS A 42 -15.32 -2.25 23.09
C LYS A 42 -14.80 -0.83 22.83
N ARG A 43 -13.60 -0.68 22.27
CA ARG A 43 -13.00 0.61 21.94
C ARG A 43 -13.80 1.38 20.88
N VAL A 44 -14.24 0.69 19.83
CA VAL A 44 -15.03 1.28 18.73
C VAL A 44 -16.51 1.49 19.11
N GLY A 45 -16.99 0.84 20.17
CA GLY A 45 -18.39 0.94 20.59
C GLY A 45 -19.35 0.20 19.65
N ILE A 46 -19.00 -1.05 19.30
CA ILE A 46 -19.85 -2.00 18.57
C ILE A 46 -20.00 -3.29 19.38
N SER A 47 -21.18 -3.92 19.33
CA SER A 47 -21.36 -5.21 19.99
C SER A 47 -20.57 -6.31 19.28
N ARG A 48 -20.04 -7.28 20.04
CA ARG A 48 -19.33 -8.44 19.47
C ARG A 48 -20.21 -9.19 18.47
N SER A 49 -21.50 -9.39 18.78
CA SER A 49 -22.44 -10.07 17.89
C SER A 49 -22.64 -9.33 16.57
N ALA A 50 -22.72 -7.99 16.59
CA ALA A 50 -22.79 -7.19 15.38
C ALA A 50 -21.49 -7.32 14.56
N TYR A 51 -20.32 -7.23 15.21
CA TYR A 51 -19.05 -7.45 14.53
C TYR A 51 -18.99 -8.82 13.85
N TYR A 52 -19.26 -9.91 14.58
CA TYR A 52 -19.22 -11.26 14.02
C TYR A 52 -20.26 -11.52 12.93
N LYS A 53 -21.41 -10.83 12.98
CA LYS A 53 -22.44 -10.91 11.93
C LYS A 53 -21.97 -10.33 10.59
N TYR A 54 -21.15 -9.27 10.61
CA TYR A 54 -20.80 -8.51 9.41
C TYR A 54 -19.32 -8.61 8.99
N LYS A 55 -18.40 -9.09 9.84
CA LYS A 55 -16.93 -9.03 9.61
C LYS A 55 -16.46 -9.65 8.29
N ASP A 56 -17.17 -10.69 7.82
CA ASP A 56 -16.83 -11.46 6.63
C ASP A 56 -17.55 -10.96 5.36
N CYS A 57 -18.40 -9.94 5.49
CA CYS A 57 -19.15 -9.34 4.37
C CYS A 57 -18.86 -7.85 4.18
N VAL A 58 -18.10 -7.23 5.11
CA VAL A 58 -17.76 -5.81 5.10
C VAL A 58 -16.27 -5.65 4.83
N PHE A 59 -15.95 -4.99 3.73
CA PHE A 59 -14.59 -4.81 3.25
C PHE A 59 -14.32 -3.34 2.95
N SER A 60 -13.09 -2.89 3.21
CA SER A 60 -12.63 -1.59 2.74
C SER A 60 -12.58 -1.66 1.23
N TYR A 61 -13.26 -0.74 0.55
CA TYR A 61 -13.16 -0.59 -0.89
C TYR A 61 -12.22 0.57 -1.19
N GLU A 62 -11.05 0.25 -1.71
CA GLU A 62 -9.94 1.18 -1.85
C GLU A 62 -9.75 1.57 -3.32
N ASP A 63 -10.79 2.15 -3.91
CA ASP A 63 -10.85 2.55 -5.33
C ASP A 63 -9.72 3.53 -5.74
N LYS A 64 -9.25 4.35 -4.80
CA LYS A 64 -8.18 5.34 -5.00
C LYS A 64 -6.78 4.78 -4.74
N LEU A 65 -6.64 3.54 -4.28
CA LEU A 65 -5.32 2.98 -3.94
C LEU A 65 -4.53 2.49 -5.14
N THR A 66 -5.21 2.01 -6.19
CA THR A 66 -4.58 1.47 -7.41
C THR A 66 -4.16 2.58 -8.37
N GLN A 67 -4.98 3.63 -8.55
CA GLN A 67 -4.78 4.70 -9.55
C GLN A 67 -3.52 5.59 -9.37
N ARG A 68 -2.67 5.29 -8.40
CA ARG A 68 -1.40 6.01 -8.13
C ARG A 68 -0.25 5.07 -7.76
N ILE A 69 -0.41 3.77 -7.98
CA ILE A 69 0.70 2.83 -7.81
C ILE A 69 1.58 2.90 -9.04
N ILE A 70 2.85 3.23 -8.85
CA ILE A 70 3.84 3.24 -9.91
C ILE A 70 4.81 2.11 -9.64
N ASN A 71 5.05 1.31 -10.68
CA ASN A 71 6.08 0.30 -10.67
C ASN A 71 7.35 0.86 -11.30
N LEU A 72 8.43 0.87 -10.54
CA LEU A 72 9.77 1.25 -10.98
C LEU A 72 10.62 0.01 -11.09
N HIS A 73 11.42 -0.07 -12.14
CA HIS A 73 12.53 -1.00 -12.26
C HIS A 73 13.83 -0.22 -12.28
N ILE A 74 14.74 -0.55 -11.38
CA ILE A 74 15.99 0.18 -11.18
C ILE A 74 17.13 -0.83 -11.21
N ILE A 75 18.18 -0.55 -11.98
CA ILE A 75 19.43 -1.32 -11.94
C ILE A 75 20.38 -0.58 -10.99
N LEU A 76 20.84 -1.26 -9.96
CA LEU A 76 21.74 -0.73 -8.93
C LEU A 76 23.08 -1.43 -8.96
N ARG A 77 24.18 -0.72 -8.67
CA ARG A 77 25.46 -1.33 -8.33
C ARG A 77 25.33 -2.11 -7.01
N ASP A 78 25.94 -3.29 -6.95
CA ASP A 78 25.97 -4.13 -5.74
C ASP A 78 27.02 -3.59 -4.75
N GLU A 79 26.72 -2.43 -4.17
CA GLU A 79 27.58 -1.73 -3.23
C GLU A 79 26.79 -1.38 -1.96
N ALA A 80 27.47 -1.41 -0.81
CA ALA A 80 26.85 -1.11 0.47
C ALA A 80 26.24 0.30 0.47
N GLY A 81 24.96 0.40 0.84
CA GLY A 81 24.25 1.67 0.98
C GLY A 81 23.51 2.16 -0.28
N VAL A 82 23.77 1.59 -1.46
CA VAL A 82 23.12 2.05 -2.71
C VAL A 82 21.60 1.92 -2.65
N LEU A 83 21.08 0.74 -2.28
CA LEU A 83 19.63 0.55 -2.09
C LEU A 83 19.06 1.51 -1.04
N SER A 84 19.78 1.73 0.07
CA SER A 84 19.37 2.62 1.14
C SER A 84 19.26 4.08 0.67
N ASN A 85 20.18 4.53 -0.17
CA ASN A 85 20.15 5.86 -0.77
C ASN A 85 18.92 6.04 -1.67
N VAL A 86 18.59 5.02 -2.48
CA VAL A 86 17.39 5.00 -3.32
C VAL A 86 16.11 5.06 -2.47
N LEU A 87 16.03 4.26 -1.41
CA LEU A 87 14.90 4.29 -0.46
C LEU A 87 14.73 5.69 0.15
N SER A 88 15.84 6.34 0.52
CA SER A 88 15.85 7.69 1.09
C SER A 88 15.41 8.74 0.08
N ALA A 89 15.84 8.62 -1.18
CA ALA A 89 15.41 9.49 -2.26
C ALA A 89 13.91 9.36 -2.56
N LEU A 90 13.38 8.13 -2.58
CA LEU A 90 11.93 7.90 -2.71
C LEU A 90 11.14 8.52 -1.55
N TYR A 91 11.63 8.38 -0.31
CA TYR A 91 10.99 9.00 0.86
C TYR A 91 10.95 10.54 0.75
N ALA A 92 12.04 11.16 0.28
CA ALA A 92 12.09 12.62 0.05
C ALA A 92 11.13 13.12 -1.04
N LEU A 93 10.58 12.20 -1.84
CA LEU A 93 9.57 12.48 -2.87
C LEU A 93 8.13 12.26 -2.39
N ASP A 94 7.94 12.05 -1.08
CA ASP A 94 6.64 11.68 -0.50
C ASP A 94 6.05 10.42 -1.17
N ALA A 95 6.93 9.51 -1.59
CA ALA A 95 6.54 8.23 -2.15
C ALA A 95 6.45 7.18 -1.03
N ASN A 96 5.25 6.64 -0.83
CA ASN A 96 5.05 5.53 0.08
C ASN A 96 5.40 4.21 -0.62
N ILE A 97 6.45 3.55 -0.14
CA ILE A 97 6.91 2.29 -0.73
C ILE A 97 6.01 1.15 -0.25
N LEU A 98 5.38 0.47 -1.20
CA LEU A 98 4.49 -0.67 -0.94
C LEU A 98 5.27 -1.99 -0.97
N THR A 99 6.19 -2.14 -1.93
CA THR A 99 7.04 -3.33 -2.06
C THR A 99 8.43 -2.97 -2.56
N VAL A 100 9.40 -3.80 -2.19
CA VAL A 100 10.77 -3.79 -2.71
C VAL A 100 11.14 -5.23 -3.03
N ASN A 101 11.50 -5.49 -4.29
CA ASN A 101 11.98 -6.79 -4.72
C ASN A 101 13.31 -6.64 -5.46
N GLN A 102 14.40 -6.92 -4.77
CA GLN A 102 15.74 -6.96 -5.35
C GLN A 102 16.10 -8.39 -5.76
N ASN A 103 16.52 -8.56 -7.01
CA ASN A 103 17.05 -9.83 -7.49
C ASN A 103 18.49 -10.03 -6.99
N ILE A 104 18.95 -11.29 -7.01
CA ILE A 104 20.34 -11.62 -6.71
C ILE A 104 21.24 -10.86 -7.71
N PRO A 105 22.28 -10.14 -7.23
CA PRO A 105 23.20 -9.44 -8.10
C PRO A 105 23.88 -10.38 -9.12
N ILE A 106 24.00 -9.92 -10.36
CA ILE A 106 24.73 -10.59 -11.44
C ILE A 106 25.66 -9.56 -12.05
N ASP A 107 26.94 -9.90 -12.22
CA ASP A 107 27.97 -9.02 -12.79
C ASP A 107 28.10 -7.66 -12.07
N GLY A 108 27.94 -7.66 -10.74
CA GLY A 108 28.10 -6.47 -9.90
C GLY A 108 26.92 -5.50 -9.91
N VAL A 109 25.79 -5.90 -10.51
CA VAL A 109 24.54 -5.11 -10.48
C VAL A 109 23.34 -5.96 -10.09
N ALA A 110 22.34 -5.32 -9.47
CA ALA A 110 21.09 -5.94 -9.10
C ALA A 110 19.90 -5.17 -9.67
N GLY A 111 18.97 -5.89 -10.29
CA GLY A 111 17.67 -5.34 -10.66
C GLY A 111 16.74 -5.28 -9.45
N VAL A 112 16.17 -4.11 -9.19
CA VAL A 112 15.25 -3.87 -8.09
C VAL A 112 13.94 -3.32 -8.63
N THR A 113 12.85 -3.98 -8.28
CA THR A 113 11.50 -3.51 -8.60
C THR A 113 10.87 -2.91 -7.35
N PHE A 114 10.37 -1.67 -7.48
CA PHE A 114 9.63 -0.98 -6.44
C PHE A 114 8.18 -0.77 -6.88
N SER A 115 7.23 -1.11 -6.02
CA SER A 115 5.87 -0.60 -6.14
C SER A 115 5.71 0.55 -5.15
N ILE A 116 5.47 1.76 -5.64
CA ILE A 116 5.33 2.96 -4.82
C ILE A 116 3.97 3.60 -5.02
N ARG A 117 3.44 4.24 -3.99
CA ARG A 117 2.28 5.13 -4.11
C ARG A 117 2.72 6.56 -3.92
N LEU A 118 2.39 7.41 -4.88
CA LEU A 118 2.70 8.83 -4.78
C LEU A 118 1.67 9.59 -3.92
N GLY A 119 2.19 10.51 -3.11
CA GLY A 119 1.40 11.54 -2.44
C GLY A 119 0.59 12.40 -3.43
N ALA A 120 -0.41 13.12 -2.91
CA ALA A 120 -1.33 13.89 -3.74
C ALA A 120 -0.71 15.14 -4.41
N GLU A 121 0.46 15.57 -3.94
CA GLU A 121 1.15 16.75 -4.44
C GLU A 121 2.23 16.46 -5.49
N VAL A 122 2.53 15.18 -5.77
CA VAL A 122 3.57 14.81 -6.74
C VAL A 122 3.08 15.05 -8.17
N GLN A 123 3.63 16.08 -8.82
CA GLN A 123 3.11 16.63 -10.06
C GLN A 123 3.37 15.80 -11.33
N SER A 124 4.35 14.87 -11.34
CA SER A 124 4.60 14.01 -12.50
C SER A 124 5.51 12.80 -12.18
N PRO A 125 5.17 11.57 -12.63
CA PRO A 125 6.03 10.39 -12.56
C PRO A 125 7.43 10.59 -13.16
N HIS A 126 7.56 11.39 -14.23
CA HIS A 126 8.85 11.61 -14.91
C HIS A 126 9.87 12.31 -14.01
N SER A 127 9.41 13.17 -13.11
CA SER A 127 10.31 13.87 -12.16
C SER A 127 10.98 12.93 -11.14
N ILE A 128 10.45 11.73 -10.96
CA ILE A 128 11.00 10.71 -10.06
C ILE A 128 12.15 9.97 -10.75
N GLU A 129 11.98 9.65 -12.02
CA GLU A 129 13.01 9.00 -12.83
C GLU A 129 14.29 9.84 -12.86
N ASP A 130 14.16 11.13 -13.18
CA ASP A 130 15.29 12.07 -13.23
C ASP A 130 16.03 12.15 -11.89
N LYS A 131 15.29 12.25 -10.78
CA LYS A 131 15.90 12.34 -9.45
C LYS A 131 16.60 11.05 -9.03
N LEU A 132 16.00 9.89 -9.31
CA LEU A 132 16.60 8.60 -8.97
C LEU A 132 17.85 8.32 -9.81
N GLN A 133 17.90 8.77 -11.07
CA GLN A 133 19.09 8.65 -11.90
C GLN A 133 20.29 9.44 -11.34
N THR A 134 20.08 10.47 -10.52
CA THR A 134 21.17 11.23 -9.89
C THR A 134 21.76 10.58 -8.63
N VAL A 135 21.13 9.51 -8.12
CA VAL A 135 21.61 8.81 -6.93
C VAL A 135 22.84 7.98 -7.29
N ASP A 136 23.94 8.19 -6.57
CA ASP A 136 25.16 7.40 -6.77
C ASP A 136 24.89 5.90 -6.54
N GLY A 137 25.35 5.07 -7.47
CA GLY A 137 25.07 3.64 -7.51
C GLY A 137 23.87 3.24 -8.37
N VAL A 138 23.05 4.20 -8.84
CA VAL A 138 21.98 3.91 -9.80
C VAL A 138 22.55 3.86 -11.22
N VAL A 139 22.33 2.74 -11.91
CA VAL A 139 22.79 2.51 -13.30
C VAL A 139 21.70 2.91 -14.29
N SER A 140 20.45 2.55 -14.00
CA SER A 140 19.31 2.95 -14.82
C SER A 140 18.01 2.90 -14.01
N VAL A 141 17.04 3.71 -14.41
CA VAL A 141 15.69 3.75 -13.85
C VAL A 141 14.72 3.60 -15.02
N LYS A 142 13.66 2.83 -14.84
CA LYS A 142 12.58 2.69 -15.82
C LYS A 142 11.25 2.61 -15.11
N ILE A 143 10.29 3.44 -15.52
CA ILE A 143 8.90 3.33 -15.09
C ILE A 143 8.23 2.23 -15.92
N LEU A 144 7.67 1.22 -15.26
CA LEU A 144 7.02 0.07 -15.91
C LEU A 144 5.53 0.29 -16.22
N SER A 145 4.97 1.43 -15.83
CA SER A 145 3.54 1.84 -15.84
C SER A 145 2.84 1.62 -14.50
N GLY A 146 1.93 2.56 -14.20
CA GLY A 146 0.91 2.46 -13.15
C GLY A 146 -0.45 2.23 -13.79
N GLU A 147 -1.27 1.37 -13.18
CA GLU A 147 -2.69 1.23 -13.52
C GLU A 147 -3.52 2.40 -12.98
#